data_AF-A0A1Q3WPJ8-F1
#
_entry.id   AF-A0A1Q3WPJ8-F1
#
_cell.length_a   1.000
_cell.length_b   1.000
_cell.length_c   1.000
_cell.angle_alpha   90.00
_cell.angle_beta   90.00
_cell.angle_gamma   90.00
#
_symmetry.space_group_name_H-M   'P 1'
#
loop_
_entity.id
_entity.type
_entity.pdbx_description
1 polymer ?
#
loop_
_entity_poly.entity_id
_entity_poly.type
_entity_poly.pdbx_seq_one_letter_code
_entity_poly.pdbx_strand_id
1 'polypeptide(L)'
;MDRDKYFDIDKFLQKAQALDWHDLIDYCNAEVRRSEHAVRQLKRNDPSDYTIRKYYDFVHESTYFFSMGGVPGGMAKADFQRLKPIVEQLVAKGQWKMETLNNF
;
A
#
# COMPACT_ATOMS: atom_id res chain seq x y z
N MET A 1 -13.17 12.65 16.02
CA MET A 1 -13.19 11.70 14.89
C MET A 1 -11.87 10.95 14.95
N ASP A 2 -11.91 9.65 15.22
CA ASP A 2 -10.74 8.80 15.44
C ASP A 2 -9.96 8.64 14.13
N ARG A 3 -8.89 9.43 13.93
CA ARG A 3 -8.13 9.43 12.67
C ARG A 3 -7.45 8.08 12.42
N ASP A 4 -7.08 7.37 13.49
CA ASP A 4 -6.39 6.08 13.44
C ASP A 4 -7.20 4.98 12.75
N LYS A 5 -8.54 5.01 12.87
CA LYS A 5 -9.41 3.97 12.28
C LYS A 5 -9.39 3.94 10.75
N TYR A 6 -8.87 5.00 10.14
CA TYR A 6 -8.82 5.18 8.69
C TYR A 6 -7.50 4.76 8.05
N PHE A 7 -6.42 4.64 8.83
CA PHE A 7 -5.07 4.35 8.36
C PHE A 7 -4.64 2.96 8.82
N ASP A 8 -5.32 1.95 8.27
CA ASP A 8 -5.20 0.55 8.65
C ASP A 8 -4.70 -0.26 7.46
N ILE A 9 -3.48 -0.80 7.58
CA ILE A 9 -2.82 -1.54 6.50
C ILE A 9 -3.60 -2.82 6.15
N ASP A 10 -4.20 -3.50 7.14
CA ASP A 10 -4.94 -4.73 6.86
C ASP A 10 -6.20 -4.44 6.05
N LYS A 11 -6.91 -3.35 6.36
CA LYS A 11 -8.05 -2.90 5.55
C LYS A 11 -7.65 -2.48 4.14
N PHE A 12 -6.50 -1.81 4.00
CA PHE A 12 -5.94 -1.47 2.70
C PHE A 12 -5.69 -2.75 1.88
N LEU A 13 -5.01 -3.74 2.46
CA LEU A 13 -4.70 -5.01 1.80
C LEU A 13 -5.96 -5.79 1.39
N GLN A 14 -6.93 -5.90 2.30
CA GLN A 14 -8.21 -6.58 2.03
C GLN A 14 -8.94 -5.96 0.84
N LYS A 15 -8.98 -4.63 0.76
CA LYS A 15 -9.61 -3.94 -0.37
C LYS A 15 -8.77 -4.10 -1.64
N ALA A 16 -7.46 -3.92 -1.57
CA ALA A 16 -6.55 -4.04 -2.71
C ALA A 16 -6.63 -5.43 -3.38
N GLN A 17 -6.76 -6.50 -2.59
CA GLN A 17 -6.91 -7.88 -3.09
C GLN A 17 -8.27 -8.14 -3.78
N ALA A 18 -9.22 -7.21 -3.75
CA ALA A 18 -10.48 -7.36 -4.49
C ALA A 18 -10.44 -6.67 -5.86
N LEU A 19 -9.42 -5.86 -6.14
CA LEU A 19 -9.38 -4.96 -7.30
C LEU A 19 -8.72 -5.61 -8.52
N ASP A 20 -9.02 -5.04 -9.68
CA ASP A 20 -8.22 -5.23 -10.90
C ASP A 20 -7.05 -4.26 -10.93
N TRP A 21 -6.04 -4.51 -11.76
CA TRP A 21 -4.81 -3.71 -11.77
C TRP A 21 -5.05 -2.20 -11.93
N HIS A 22 -5.90 -1.79 -12.86
CA HIS A 22 -6.19 -0.35 -13.06
C HIS A 22 -6.81 0.28 -11.81
N ASP A 23 -7.83 -0.36 -11.24
CA ASP A 23 -8.49 0.13 -10.02
C ASP A 23 -7.57 0.10 -8.80
N LEU A 24 -6.65 -0.87 -8.74
CA LEU A 24 -5.63 -0.96 -7.69
C LEU A 24 -4.69 0.25 -7.74
N ILE A 25 -4.25 0.66 -8.93
CA ILE A 25 -3.38 1.84 -9.09
C ILE A 25 -4.12 3.10 -8.65
N ASP A 26 -5.36 3.28 -9.07
CA ASP A 26 -6.17 4.43 -8.67
C ASP A 26 -6.42 4.44 -7.15
N TYR A 27 -6.70 3.27 -6.58
CA TYR A 27 -6.90 3.12 -5.13
C TYR A 27 -5.63 3.45 -4.34
N CYS A 28 -4.48 2.90 -4.76
CA CYS A 28 -3.16 3.20 -4.20
C CYS A 28 -2.87 4.70 -4.24
N ASN A 29 -3.01 5.34 -5.40
CA ASN A 29 -2.79 6.78 -5.57
C ASN A 29 -3.72 7.62 -4.67
N ALA A 30 -4.99 7.24 -4.54
CA ALA A 30 -5.93 7.92 -3.66
C ALA A 30 -5.52 7.80 -2.18
N GLU A 31 -5.11 6.62 -1.73
CA GLU A 31 -4.68 6.38 -0.36
C GLU A 31 -3.33 7.06 -0.04
N VAL A 32 -2.40 7.16 -1.00
CA VAL A 32 -1.17 7.98 -0.86
C VAL A 32 -1.54 9.44 -0.62
N ARG A 33 -2.35 10.06 -1.51
CA ARG A 33 -2.73 11.48 -1.36
C ARG A 33 -3.43 11.75 -0.03
N ARG A 34 -4.29 10.82 0.39
CA ARG A 34 -5.04 10.92 1.65
C ARG A 34 -4.11 10.85 2.86
N SER A 35 -3.22 9.86 2.89
CA SER A 35 -2.30 9.67 4.01
C SER A 35 -1.20 10.74 4.04
N GLU A 36 -0.70 11.18 2.88
CA GLU A 36 0.20 12.33 2.77
C GLU A 36 -0.43 13.60 3.35
N HIS A 37 -1.69 13.89 3.00
CA HIS A 37 -2.42 15.02 3.55
C HIS A 37 -2.55 14.93 5.07
N ALA A 38 -2.83 13.73 5.59
CA ALA A 38 -2.89 13.50 7.03
C ALA A 38 -1.53 13.70 7.71
N VAL A 39 -0.44 13.20 7.11
CA VAL A 39 0.93 13.41 7.60
C VAL A 39 1.26 14.89 7.72
N ARG A 40 0.89 15.69 6.71
CA ARG A 40 1.12 17.14 6.71
C ARG A 40 0.32 17.90 7.78
N GLN A 41 -0.76 17.31 8.30
CA GLN A 41 -1.58 17.90 9.36
C GLN A 41 -1.16 17.46 10.78
N LEU A 42 -0.19 16.55 10.90
CA LEU A 42 0.27 16.07 12.20
C LEU A 42 0.92 17.19 12.99
N LYS A 43 0.52 17.30 14.26
CA LYS A 43 1.16 18.22 15.20
C LYS A 43 2.33 17.52 15.87
N ARG A 44 3.24 18.32 16.45
CA ARG A 44 4.30 17.80 17.30
C ARG A 44 3.68 17.00 18.45
N ASN A 45 4.17 15.78 18.68
CA ASN A 45 3.69 14.83 19.70
C ASN A 45 2.24 14.33 19.48
N ASP A 46 1.73 14.35 18.24
CA ASP A 46 0.46 13.71 17.93
C ASP A 46 0.58 12.19 18.14
N PRO A 47 -0.27 11.56 18.98
CA PRO A 47 -0.19 10.12 19.23
C PRO A 47 -0.43 9.28 17.97
N SER A 48 -1.09 9.85 16.95
CA SER A 48 -1.33 9.18 15.66
C SER A 48 -0.15 9.26 14.69
N ASP A 49 0.91 10.02 15.00
CA ASP A 49 2.03 10.30 14.08
C ASP A 49 2.68 9.02 13.57
N TYR A 50 2.98 8.09 14.48
CA TYR A 50 3.58 6.81 14.12
C TYR A 50 2.68 5.98 13.19
N THR A 51 1.39 5.84 13.53
CA THR A 51 0.43 5.04 12.77
C THR A 51 0.22 5.59 11.36
N ILE A 52 0.01 6.91 11.25
CA ILE A 52 -0.26 7.57 9.97
C ILE A 52 0.97 7.54 9.06
N ARG A 53 2.17 7.78 9.61
CA ARG A 53 3.42 7.69 8.84
C ARG A 53 3.69 6.27 8.36
N LYS A 54 3.55 5.28 9.25
CA LYS A 54 3.75 3.87 8.89
C LYS A 54 2.79 3.45 7.76
N TYR A 55 1.52 3.86 7.83
CA TYR A 55 0.56 3.62 6.78
C TYR A 55 0.94 4.32 5.47
N TYR A 56 1.29 5.61 5.54
CA TYR A 56 1.74 6.38 4.36
C TYR A 56 2.93 5.70 3.67
N ASP A 57 3.99 5.36 4.43
CA ASP A 57 5.18 4.71 3.88
C ASP A 57 4.82 3.37 3.22
N PHE A 58 3.99 2.55 3.87
CA PHE A 58 3.53 1.28 3.31
C PHE A 58 2.78 1.46 1.98
N VAL A 59 1.80 2.36 1.92
CA VAL A 59 0.98 2.58 0.72
C VAL A 59 1.80 3.25 -0.38
N HIS A 60 2.68 4.19 -0.04
CA HIS A 60 3.57 4.86 -0.99
C HIS A 60 4.50 3.85 -1.69
N GLU A 61 5.19 3.01 -0.93
CA GLU A 61 6.05 1.96 -1.47
C GLU A 61 5.24 0.91 -2.26
N SER A 62 4.04 0.56 -1.81
CA SER A 62 3.13 -0.33 -2.55
C SER A 62 2.74 0.27 -3.91
N THR A 63 2.45 1.57 -3.95
CA THR A 63 2.11 2.30 -5.18
C THR A 63 3.25 2.28 -6.17
N TYR A 64 4.48 2.52 -5.70
CA TYR A 64 5.68 2.42 -6.53
C TYR A 64 5.84 1.02 -7.12
N PHE A 65 5.71 -0.02 -6.28
CA PHE A 65 5.78 -1.41 -6.72
C PHE A 65 4.74 -1.74 -7.79
N PHE A 66 3.47 -1.37 -7.57
CA PHE A 66 2.40 -1.65 -8.53
C PHE A 66 2.44 -0.77 -9.79
N SER A 67 3.15 0.37 -9.77
CA SER A 67 3.29 1.23 -10.94
C SER A 67 4.52 0.89 -11.78
N MET A 68 5.64 0.56 -11.14
CA MET A 68 6.96 0.41 -11.78
C MET A 68 7.45 -1.04 -11.83
N GLY A 69 6.87 -1.94 -11.04
CA GLY A 69 7.26 -3.35 -10.96
C GLY A 69 8.59 -3.64 -10.26
N GLY A 70 9.24 -2.61 -9.69
CA GLY A 70 10.49 -2.75 -8.94
C GLY A 70 10.25 -2.98 -7.44
N VAL A 71 11.08 -3.82 -6.82
CA VAL A 71 11.00 -4.08 -5.37
C VAL A 71 11.24 -2.79 -4.58
N PRO A 72 10.33 -2.39 -3.69
CA PRO A 72 10.45 -1.15 -2.92
C PRO A 72 11.61 -1.23 -1.92
N GLY A 73 12.55 -0.29 -2.00
CA GLY A 73 13.73 -0.24 -1.12
C GLY A 73 13.43 0.31 0.27
N GLY A 74 12.34 1.07 0.43
CA GLY A 74 11.91 1.63 1.71
C GLY A 74 11.02 0.70 2.53
N MET A 75 10.57 -0.42 1.95
CA MET A 75 9.64 -1.34 2.58
C MET A 75 10.37 -2.49 3.29
N ALA A 76 9.98 -2.78 4.54
CA ALA A 76 10.48 -3.94 5.25
C ALA A 76 10.06 -5.24 4.53
N LYS A 77 10.95 -6.25 4.51
CA LYS A 77 10.66 -7.54 3.85
C LYS A 77 9.35 -8.17 4.32
N ALA A 78 9.06 -8.12 5.63
CA ALA A 78 7.82 -8.66 6.18
C ALA A 78 6.58 -7.94 5.63
N ASP A 79 6.64 -6.63 5.46
CA ASP A 79 5.55 -5.85 4.86
C ASP A 79 5.43 -6.10 3.35
N PHE A 80 6.56 -6.25 2.65
CA PHE A 80 6.57 -6.62 1.24
C PHE A 80 5.88 -7.96 1.02
N GLN A 81 6.16 -8.97 1.85
CA GLN A 81 5.50 -10.28 1.77
C GLN A 81 3.96 -10.20 1.86
N ARG A 82 3.41 -9.16 2.51
CA ARG A 82 1.96 -8.97 2.61
C ARG A 82 1.30 -8.56 1.29
N LEU A 83 2.07 -8.08 0.32
CA LEU A 83 1.58 -7.77 -1.03
C LEU A 83 1.44 -9.01 -1.92
N LYS A 84 2.06 -10.13 -1.54
CA LYS A 84 2.07 -11.37 -2.34
C LYS A 84 0.67 -11.83 -2.77
N PRO A 85 -0.35 -11.88 -1.90
CA PRO A 85 -1.69 -12.35 -2.31
C PRO A 85 -2.35 -11.46 -3.37
N ILE A 86 -2.03 -10.16 -3.39
CA ILE A 86 -2.52 -9.22 -4.42
C ILE A 86 -1.83 -9.54 -5.75
N VAL A 87 -0.51 -9.73 -5.74
CA VAL A 87 0.24 -10.09 -6.96
C VAL A 87 -0.23 -11.43 -7.52
N GLU A 88 -0.42 -12.45 -6.67
CA GLU A 88 -0.94 -13.76 -7.08
C GLU A 88 -2.30 -13.63 -7.78
N GLN A 89 -3.20 -12.81 -7.25
CA GLN A 89 -4.50 -12.55 -7.85
C GLN A 89 -4.38 -11.84 -9.20
N LEU A 90 -3.56 -10.79 -9.30
CA LEU A 90 -3.37 -10.07 -10.56
C LEU A 90 -2.73 -10.95 -11.64
N VAL A 91 -1.78 -11.81 -11.26
CA VAL A 91 -1.18 -12.81 -12.16
C VAL A 91 -2.24 -13.83 -12.61
N ALA A 92 -3.07 -14.34 -11.69
CA ALA A 92 -4.15 -15.26 -12.03
C ALA A 92 -5.18 -14.65 -13.01
N LYS A 93 -5.39 -13.33 -12.94
CA LYS A 93 -6.23 -12.57 -13.88
C LYS A 93 -5.54 -12.21 -15.20
N GLY A 94 -4.24 -12.52 -15.36
CA GLY A 94 -3.45 -12.12 -16.52
C GLY A 94 -3.16 -10.62 -16.60
N GLN A 95 -3.35 -9.89 -15.51
CA GLN A 95 -3.16 -8.43 -15.41
C GLN A 95 -1.75 -8.05 -14.93
N TRP A 96 -0.92 -9.05 -14.61
CA TRP A 96 0.44 -8.85 -14.11
C TRP A 96 1.36 -9.98 -14.57
N LYS A 97 2.67 -9.71 -14.61
CA LYS A 97 3.70 -10.68 -15.03
C LYS A 97 3.94 -11.74 -13.95
N MET A 98 3.86 -13.01 -14.32
CA MET A 98 4.13 -14.13 -13.41
C MET A 98 5.53 -14.07 -12.79
N GLU A 99 6.53 -13.60 -13.54
CA GLU A 99 7.92 -13.43 -13.08
C GLU A 99 8.04 -12.55 -11.83
N THR A 100 7.10 -11.64 -11.58
CA THR A 100 7.11 -10.78 -10.38
C THR A 100 6.97 -11.59 -9.09
N LEU A 101 6.37 -12.79 -9.12
CA LEU A 101 6.26 -13.67 -7.96
C LEU A 101 7.63 -14.18 -7.49
N ASN A 102 8.66 -14.19 -8.33
CA ASN A 102 10.02 -14.59 -7.96
C ASN A 102 10.70 -13.63 -6.97
N ASN A 103 10.14 -12.42 -6.80
CA ASN A 103 10.64 -11.43 -5.84
C ASN A 103 10.17 -11.71 -4.40
N PHE A 104 9.24 -12.65 -4.20
CA PHE A 104 8.63 -12.97 -2.91
C PHE A 104 9.17 -14.26 -2.30
#